data_AF-A0A4U3A3T8-F1
#
_entry.id   AF-A0A4U3A3T8-F1
#
_cell.length_a   1.000
_cell.length_b   1.000
_cell.length_c   1.000
_cell.angle_alpha   90.00
_cell.angle_beta   90.00
_cell.angle_gamma   90.00
#
_symmetry.space_group_name_H-M   'P 1'
#
loop_
_entity.id
_entity.type
_entity.pdbx_description
1 polymer ?
#
loop_
_entity_poly.entity_id
_entity_poly.type
_entity_poly.pdbx_seq_one_letter_code
_entity_poly.pdbx_strand_id
1 'polypeptide(L)'
;NQPLSLIENFYKEKLINKEIGFPDQYFYLYTNDEELRKRKESDETKRRRNFEKHLHISKSFQRYYENLNAVTDGYCKMIDAKSVKSNELEIVKSLNSLNVCEESRFDVSRLDAITKWLKEHRA
;
A
#
# COMPACT_ATOMS: atom_id res chain seq x y z
N ASN A 1 -21.35 6.38 11.92
CA ASN A 1 -20.98 5.48 10.82
C ASN A 1 -21.43 6.08 9.50
N GLN A 2 -20.51 6.62 8.71
CA GLN A 2 -20.81 7.03 7.34
C GLN A 2 -20.95 5.78 6.45
N PRO A 3 -21.91 5.73 5.51
CA PRO A 3 -22.05 4.59 4.63
C PRO A 3 -20.89 4.53 3.64
N LEU A 4 -20.37 3.34 3.35
CA LEU A 4 -19.27 3.11 2.39
C LEU A 4 -19.56 3.73 1.01
N SER A 5 -20.83 3.71 0.58
CA SER A 5 -21.26 4.32 -0.67
C SER A 5 -21.02 5.84 -0.73
N LEU A 6 -21.11 6.54 0.40
CA LEU A 6 -20.85 7.98 0.45
C LEU A 6 -19.35 8.27 0.27
N ILE A 7 -18.49 7.45 0.87
CA ILE A 7 -17.04 7.56 0.74
C ILE A 7 -16.61 7.19 -0.69
N GLU A 8 -17.17 6.12 -1.25
CA GLU A 8 -16.93 5.72 -2.64
C GLU A 8 -17.31 6.82 -3.62
N ASN A 9 -18.50 7.37 -3.50
CA ASN A 9 -18.97 8.44 -4.39
C ASN A 9 -18.09 9.69 -4.29
N PHE A 10 -17.67 10.07 -3.08
CA PHE A 10 -16.75 11.18 -2.88
C PHE A 10 -15.44 10.97 -3.66
N TYR A 11 -14.78 9.82 -3.51
CA TYR A 11 -13.51 9.56 -4.21
C TYR A 11 -13.68 9.42 -5.73
N LYS A 12 -14.79 8.82 -6.19
CA LYS A 12 -15.12 8.75 -7.62
C LYS A 12 -15.22 10.13 -8.26
N GLU A 13 -15.96 11.03 -7.63
CA GLU A 13 -16.12 12.41 -8.12
C GLU A 13 -14.76 13.11 -8.23
N LYS A 14 -13.90 12.95 -7.21
CA LYS A 14 -12.56 13.54 -7.18
C LYS A 14 -11.62 12.97 -8.25
N LEU A 15 -11.72 11.67 -8.56
CA LEU A 15 -10.96 11.04 -9.65
C LEU A 15 -11.45 11.54 -11.02
N ILE A 16 -12.76 11.63 -11.24
CA ILE A 16 -13.36 12.12 -12.49
C ILE A 16 -12.93 13.57 -12.76
N ASN A 17 -12.95 14.41 -11.73
CA ASN A 17 -12.52 15.81 -11.82
C ASN A 17 -10.99 15.96 -11.84
N LYS A 18 -10.22 14.87 -11.78
CA LYS A 18 -8.75 14.84 -11.72
C LYS A 18 -8.15 15.65 -10.56
N GLU A 19 -8.92 15.82 -9.49
CA GLU A 19 -8.47 16.50 -8.26
C GLU A 19 -7.57 15.61 -7.42
N ILE A 20 -7.75 14.30 -7.53
CA ILE A 20 -6.89 13.25 -6.97
C ILE A 20 -6.61 12.23 -8.06
N GLY A 21 -5.49 11.51 -7.92
CA GLY A 21 -5.13 10.42 -8.80
C GLY A 21 -4.51 9.28 -8.01
N PHE A 22 -4.63 8.09 -8.58
CA PHE A 22 -3.88 6.93 -8.17
C PHE A 22 -2.39 7.11 -8.45
N PRO A 23 -1.49 6.61 -7.58
CA PRO A 23 -0.06 6.59 -7.88
C PRO A 23 0.22 5.64 -9.04
N ASP A 24 1.39 5.79 -9.67
CA ASP A 24 1.80 4.91 -10.77
C ASP A 24 2.23 3.51 -10.26
N GLN A 25 2.81 3.45 -9.06
CA GLN A 25 3.20 2.21 -8.40
C GLN A 25 3.28 2.41 -6.88
N TYR A 26 2.93 1.40 -6.12
CA TYR A 26 3.15 1.32 -4.68
C TYR A 26 4.41 0.50 -4.36
N PHE A 27 5.13 0.88 -3.31
CA PHE A 27 6.22 0.09 -2.73
C PHE A 27 5.84 -0.29 -1.31
N TYR A 28 5.69 -1.59 -1.04
CA TYR A 28 5.40 -2.09 0.31
C TYR A 28 6.63 -2.78 0.88
N LEU A 29 7.27 -2.12 1.84
CA LEU A 29 8.41 -2.66 2.56
C LEU A 29 7.92 -3.51 3.73
N TYR A 30 8.30 -4.78 3.75
CA TYR A 30 7.95 -5.71 4.81
C TYR A 30 9.17 -6.46 5.31
N THR A 31 9.08 -7.02 6.50
CA THR A 31 10.04 -8.00 7.01
C THR A 31 9.32 -8.85 8.05
N ASN A 32 9.97 -9.89 8.57
CA ASN A 32 9.32 -10.79 9.51
C ASN A 32 9.17 -10.16 10.91
N ASP A 33 8.22 -10.71 11.69
CA ASP A 33 7.86 -10.23 13.02
C ASP A 33 9.05 -10.24 14.01
N GLU A 34 9.95 -11.22 13.89
CA GLU A 34 11.12 -11.36 14.77
C GLU A 34 12.13 -10.22 14.54
N GLU A 35 12.42 -9.93 13.27
CA GLU A 35 13.31 -8.84 12.87
C GLU A 35 12.71 -7.48 13.25
N LEU A 36 11.40 -7.30 13.12
CA LEU A 36 10.72 -6.08 13.57
C LEU A 36 10.85 -5.88 15.09
N ARG A 37 10.74 -6.94 15.90
CA ARG A 37 10.94 -6.88 17.36
C ARG A 37 12.38 -6.56 17.71
N LYS A 38 13.34 -7.24 17.07
CA LYS A 38 14.77 -6.97 17.24
C LYS A 38 15.12 -5.51 16.95
N ARG A 39 14.65 -4.97 15.82
CA ARG A 39 14.85 -3.55 15.45
C ARG A 39 14.22 -2.56 16.43
N LYS A 40 13.14 -2.95 17.12
CA LYS A 40 12.54 -2.12 18.18
C LYS A 40 13.39 -2.15 19.44
N GLU A 41 13.88 -3.32 19.84
CA GLU A 41 14.70 -3.48 21.04
C GLU A 41 16.06 -2.80 20.91
N SER A 42 16.68 -2.85 19.72
CA SER A 42 17.94 -2.15 19.44
C SER A 42 17.81 -0.63 19.28
N ASP A 43 16.60 -0.07 19.20
CA ASP A 43 16.37 1.36 18.98
C ASP A 43 16.00 2.07 20.29
N GLU A 44 17.03 2.48 21.03
CA GLU A 44 16.89 3.21 22.30
C GLU A 44 16.32 4.62 22.13
N THR A 45 16.32 5.16 20.90
CA THR A 45 15.94 6.55 20.63
C THR A 45 14.43 6.74 20.49
N LYS A 46 13.67 5.66 20.26
CA LYS A 46 12.24 5.74 19.96
C LYS A 46 11.40 4.83 20.84
N ARG A 47 10.47 5.42 21.59
CA ARG A 47 9.44 4.67 22.32
C ARG A 47 8.31 4.24 21.40
N ARG A 48 8.27 2.96 21.03
CA ARG A 48 7.19 2.36 20.20
C ARG A 48 6.08 1.75 21.06
N ARG A 49 5.12 2.58 21.48
CA ARG A 49 3.90 2.14 22.19
C ARG A 49 3.00 1.30 21.26
N ASN A 50 2.20 0.39 21.82
CA ASN A 50 1.26 -0.46 21.08
C ASN A 50 1.89 -1.30 19.95
N PHE A 51 3.19 -1.61 20.03
CA PHE A 51 3.93 -2.28 18.96
C PHE A 51 3.29 -3.60 18.49
N GLU A 52 2.91 -4.48 19.43
CA GLU A 52 2.29 -5.76 19.08
C GLU A 52 0.92 -5.58 18.38
N LYS A 53 0.17 -4.54 18.75
CA LYS A 53 -1.08 -4.20 18.06
C LYS A 53 -0.80 -3.75 16.62
N HIS A 54 0.21 -2.92 16.41
CA HIS A 54 0.62 -2.49 15.07
C HIS A 54 1.15 -3.65 14.22
N LEU A 55 1.89 -4.58 14.83
CA LEU A 55 2.39 -5.78 14.18
C LEU A 55 1.27 -6.74 13.75
N HIS A 56 0.20 -6.82 14.54
CA HIS A 56 -0.98 -7.58 14.11
C HIS A 56 -1.69 -6.93 12.91
N ILE A 57 -1.87 -5.60 12.96
CA ILE A 57 -2.54 -4.83 11.90
C ILE A 57 -1.74 -4.85 10.59
N SER A 58 -0.40 -4.89 10.65
CA SER A 58 0.44 -4.88 9.44
C SER A 58 0.17 -6.07 8.52
N LYS A 59 -0.29 -7.22 9.05
CA LYS A 59 -0.65 -8.39 8.25
C LYS A 59 -1.87 -8.13 7.36
N SER A 60 -2.90 -7.45 7.89
CA SER A 60 -4.05 -7.03 7.08
C SER A 60 -3.63 -6.02 6.00
N PHE A 61 -2.72 -5.09 6.32
CA PHE A 61 -2.20 -4.15 5.32
C PHE A 61 -1.38 -4.85 4.24
N GLN A 62 -0.51 -5.78 4.60
CA GLN A 62 0.27 -6.53 3.61
C GLN A 62 -0.66 -7.22 2.61
N ARG A 63 -1.70 -7.91 3.10
CA ARG A 63 -2.70 -8.56 2.24
C ARG A 63 -3.43 -7.58 1.32
N TYR A 64 -3.76 -6.39 1.81
CA TYR A 64 -4.36 -5.33 1.00
C TYR A 64 -3.43 -4.89 -0.14
N TYR A 65 -2.16 -4.63 0.17
CA TYR A 65 -1.18 -4.20 -0.84
C TYR A 65 -0.84 -5.31 -1.84
N GLU A 66 -0.77 -6.57 -1.40
CA GLU A 66 -0.64 -7.72 -2.30
C GLU A 66 -1.82 -7.80 -3.28
N ASN A 67 -3.05 -7.55 -2.81
CA ASN A 67 -4.23 -7.57 -3.66
C ASN A 67 -4.23 -6.47 -4.74
N LEU A 68 -3.51 -5.36 -4.54
CA LEU A 68 -3.43 -4.31 -5.57
C LEU A 68 -2.85 -4.85 -6.89
N ASN A 69 -2.01 -5.89 -6.83
CA ASN A 69 -1.49 -6.56 -8.03
C ASN A 69 -2.56 -7.33 -8.83
N ALA A 70 -3.67 -7.72 -8.18
CA ALA A 70 -4.81 -8.32 -8.89
C ALA A 70 -5.71 -7.27 -9.57
N VAL A 71 -5.64 -6.01 -9.11
CA VAL A 71 -6.37 -4.87 -9.71
C VAL A 71 -5.62 -4.34 -10.93
N THR A 72 -4.29 -4.25 -10.83
CA THR A 72 -3.42 -3.83 -11.93
C THR A 72 -2.11 -4.59 -11.78
N ASP A 73 -1.65 -5.22 -12.86
CA ASP A 73 -0.42 -6.03 -12.80
C ASP A 73 0.78 -5.16 -12.40
N GLY A 74 1.62 -5.69 -11.51
CA GLY A 74 2.81 -5.01 -11.00
C GLY A 74 2.55 -3.71 -10.22
N TYR A 75 1.31 -3.45 -9.80
CA TYR A 75 0.91 -2.18 -9.20
C TYR A 75 1.46 -1.94 -7.79
N CYS A 76 1.71 -3.01 -7.03
CA CYS A 76 2.44 -2.94 -5.76
C CYS A 76 3.66 -3.86 -5.77
N LYS A 77 4.84 -3.25 -5.64
CA LYS A 77 6.10 -3.96 -5.46
C LYS A 77 6.30 -4.29 -3.99
N MET A 78 6.28 -5.59 -3.68
CA MET A 78 6.59 -6.12 -2.35
C MET A 78 8.12 -6.22 -2.19
N ILE A 79 8.68 -5.53 -1.19
CA ILE A 79 10.13 -5.47 -0.94
C ILE A 79 10.44 -6.02 0.44
N ASP A 80 11.23 -7.09 0.51
CA ASP A 80 11.76 -7.62 1.78
C ASP A 80 12.88 -6.71 2.30
N ALA A 81 12.56 -5.93 3.33
CA ALA A 81 13.35 -4.82 3.82
C ALA A 81 14.55 -5.30 4.65
N LYS A 82 15.73 -5.36 4.02
CA LYS A 82 16.98 -5.84 4.64
C LYS A 82 17.87 -4.72 5.14
N SER A 83 18.12 -3.70 4.32
CA SER A 83 18.95 -2.55 4.65
C SER A 83 18.50 -1.33 3.85
N VAL A 84 18.77 -0.11 4.34
CA VAL A 84 18.41 1.12 3.61
C VAL A 84 18.94 1.09 2.19
N LYS A 85 20.25 0.83 2.02
CA LYS A 85 20.91 0.81 0.71
C LYS A 85 20.34 -0.24 -0.24
N SER A 86 20.09 -1.47 0.24
CA SER A 86 19.51 -2.52 -0.62
C SER A 86 18.09 -2.18 -1.04
N ASN A 87 17.29 -1.62 -0.14
CA ASN A 87 15.89 -1.28 -0.41
C ASN A 87 15.81 -0.13 -1.42
N GLU A 88 16.65 0.90 -1.26
CA GLU A 88 16.77 2.01 -2.22
C GLU A 88 17.14 1.51 -3.63
N LEU A 89 18.12 0.60 -3.74
CA LEU A 89 18.51 0.03 -5.02
C LEU A 89 17.35 -0.71 -5.71
N GLU A 90 16.54 -1.45 -4.94
CA GLU A 90 15.38 -2.16 -5.48
C GLU A 90 14.28 -1.19 -5.96
N ILE A 91 14.01 -0.13 -5.18
CA ILE A 91 13.05 0.93 -5.57
C ILE A 91 13.51 1.62 -6.86
N VAL A 92 14.77 2.07 -6.91
CA VAL A 92 15.33 2.74 -8.10
C VAL A 92 15.29 1.84 -9.32
N LYS A 93 15.63 0.55 -9.17
CA LYS A 93 15.54 -0.42 -10.26
C LYS A 93 14.11 -0.56 -10.78
N SER A 94 13.13 -0.60 -9.90
CA SER A 94 11.70 -0.68 -10.27
C SER A 94 11.26 0.57 -11.02
N LEU A 95 11.62 1.76 -10.52
CA LEU A 95 11.30 3.05 -11.15
C LEU A 95 11.86 3.16 -12.57
N ASN A 96 13.09 2.70 -12.79
CA ASN A 96 13.72 2.72 -14.12
C ASN A 96 13.02 1.82 -15.15
N SER A 97 12.26 0.82 -14.69
CA SER A 97 11.46 -0.07 -15.56
C SER A 97 10.00 0.33 -15.68
N LEU A 98 9.58 1.41 -15.02
CA LEU A 98 8.18 1.78 -14.90
C LEU A 98 7.68 2.50 -16.16
N ASN A 99 6.64 1.95 -16.78
CA ASN A 99 5.92 2.62 -17.85
C ASN A 99 4.74 3.40 -17.25
N VAL A 100 4.89 4.72 -17.16
CA VAL A 100 3.86 5.60 -16.61
C VAL A 100 2.78 5.87 -17.65
N CYS A 101 1.52 5.67 -17.27
CA CYS A 101 0.35 6.02 -18.07
C CYS A 101 -0.50 7.02 -17.28
N GLU A 102 -0.47 8.30 -17.66
CA GLU A 102 -1.17 9.38 -16.94
C GLU A 102 -2.68 9.17 -16.90
N GLU A 103 -3.27 8.63 -17.96
CA GLU A 103 -4.71 8.35 -18.02
C GLU A 103 -5.13 7.32 -16.97
N SER A 104 -4.25 6.33 -16.72
CA SER A 104 -4.51 5.27 -15.73
C SER A 104 -4.58 5.79 -14.29
N ARG A 105 -4.02 6.98 -14.02
CA ARG A 105 -4.09 7.61 -12.68
C ARG A 105 -5.51 7.98 -12.29
N PHE A 106 -6.38 8.22 -13.26
CA PHE A 106 -7.77 8.64 -13.02
C PHE A 106 -8.78 7.54 -13.34
N ASP A 107 -8.31 6.31 -13.56
CA ASP A 107 -9.16 5.17 -13.87
C ASP A 107 -10.04 4.78 -12.67
N VAL A 108 -11.31 5.17 -12.76
CA VAL A 108 -12.32 4.91 -11.72
C VAL A 108 -12.57 3.41 -11.53
N SER A 109 -12.33 2.57 -12.55
CA SER A 109 -12.53 1.12 -12.43
C SER A 109 -11.60 0.48 -11.39
N ARG A 110 -10.42 1.08 -11.15
CA ARG A 110 -9.51 0.67 -10.07
C ARG A 110 -10.15 0.87 -8.70
N LEU A 111 -10.82 2.01 -8.49
CA LEU A 111 -11.53 2.28 -7.24
C LEU A 111 -12.66 1.26 -7.02
N ASP A 112 -13.40 0.93 -8.09
CA ASP A 112 -14.45 -0.10 -8.03
C ASP A 112 -13.90 -1.48 -7.65
N ALA A 113 -12.78 -1.89 -8.25
CA ALA A 113 -12.15 -3.17 -7.95
C ALA A 113 -11.62 -3.21 -6.50
N ILE A 114 -10.95 -2.15 -6.05
CA ILE A 114 -10.42 -2.04 -4.68
C ILE A 114 -11.55 -2.08 -3.66
N THR A 115 -12.61 -1.29 -3.88
CA THR A 115 -13.73 -1.18 -2.95
C THR A 115 -14.56 -2.45 -2.88
N LYS A 116 -14.76 -3.13 -4.01
CA LYS A 116 -15.35 -4.48 -4.06
C LYS A 116 -14.55 -5.45 -3.20
N TRP A 117 -13.22 -5.49 -3.37
CA TRP A 117 -12.37 -6.38 -2.59
C TRP A 117 -12.46 -6.09 -1.09
N LEU A 118 -12.46 -4.82 -0.68
CA LEU A 118 -12.59 -4.41 0.72
C LEU A 118 -13.95 -4.79 1.33
N LYS A 119 -15.03 -4.79 0.54
CA LYS A 119 -16.36 -5.24 1.00
C LYS A 119 -16.40 -6.75 1.23
N GLU A 120 -15.75 -7.52 0.36
CA GLU A 120 -15.68 -8.99 0.43
C GLU A 120 -14.71 -9.46 1.53
N HIS A 121 -13.67 -8.68 1.79
CA HIS A 121 -12.61 -8.98 2.75
C HIS A 121 -12.63 -7.93 3.85
N ARG A 122 -13.47 -8.14 4.88
CA ARG A 122 -13.44 -7.33 6.10
C ARG A 122 -12.01 -7.36 6.67
N ALA A 123 -11.30 -6.27 6.48
CA ALA A 123 -9.96 -6.03 7.02
C ALA A 123 -10.02 -5.77 8.53
#